data_AF-A0A960F874-F1
#
_entry.id   AF-A0A960F874-F1
#
_cell.length_a   1.000
_cell.length_b   1.000
_cell.length_c   1.000
_cell.angle_alpha   90.00
_cell.angle_beta   90.00
_cell.angle_gamma   90.00
#
_symmetry.space_group_name_H-M   'P 1'
#
loop_
_entity.id
_entity.type
_entity.pdbx_description
1 polymer ?
#
loop_
_entity_poly.entity_id
_entity_poly.type
_entity_poly.pdbx_seq_one_letter_code
_entity_poly.pdbx_strand_id
1 'polypeptide(L)'
;ERSRSGDHCPELLSYSAVDRHSCIKTFDEAIAGHAELAVLPSAEGQLGLKALPVGAVDRSVKCAGIDNTVVREFSKRRNEIDDALAELEAEIGRGAHPNEVEHVVLRTRPAKNHTPAHDLVATWRERAAKHGLDADALAAVTGHEPHVQEVDTDALFASLAEPDGICAGGSVFSRSEALAAMAAHPVPSADDSTPQPLLCGAARLIEMTDQFLASPHVVALTDNDEPLYTTVEMLDTQEWIESRFTRGLHRGAHLVPDDHVDAALAQHGHLTSEQRRLVTEWCQRGHRFQAAIGRAGAGKTTTVAACADAWTAAGYRVLGAAVKGEATRTLAAATGIECETVAWYLAHTDPQQLPLDARTILVVDEASTVSDRDLDTLMDMAATTGASLRLIGDPAQHGAIAAGGMFRVLCERHERDTPELVTTHRLQDPHDRAAAQALREGNIDEAFDRLAAAGHLHVVADDLAMYREVLGRWWDAHRRRVVHQGFPGTRWHPWPIPKFA
;
A
#
# COMPACT_ATOMS: atom_id res chain seq x y z
N GLU A 1 -14.59 26.03 28.93
CA GLU A 1 -15.64 25.88 27.90
C GLU A 1 -14.98 26.09 26.54
N ARG A 2 -14.58 24.99 25.88
CA ARG A 2 -15.20 24.41 24.66
C ARG A 2 -15.21 25.34 23.44
N SER A 3 -14.27 25.11 22.51
CA SER A 3 -14.58 24.79 21.10
C SER A 3 -13.36 24.17 20.42
N ARG A 4 -13.43 22.84 20.20
CA ARG A 4 -12.55 22.07 19.31
C ARG A 4 -13.14 22.15 17.90
N SER A 5 -12.33 22.49 16.91
CA SER A 5 -12.57 22.16 15.50
C SER A 5 -11.28 21.53 15.00
N GLY A 6 -11.37 20.26 14.63
CA GLY A 6 -10.26 19.49 14.10
C GLY A 6 -10.10 19.77 12.61
N ASP A 7 -8.88 20.10 12.22
CA ASP A 7 -8.44 20.07 10.83
C ASP A 7 -7.46 18.91 10.67
N HIS A 8 -7.74 18.07 9.67
CA HIS A 8 -6.91 16.95 9.26
C HIS A 8 -5.57 17.45 8.70
N CYS A 9 -4.48 17.07 9.37
CA CYS A 9 -3.12 17.23 8.87
C CYS A 9 -2.72 15.96 8.10
N PRO A 10 -2.17 16.06 6.87
CA PRO A 10 -1.84 14.90 6.06
C PRO A 10 -0.59 14.19 6.58
N GLU A 11 -0.60 12.88 6.36
CA GLU A 11 0.44 11.89 6.66
C GLU A 11 1.85 12.39 6.35
N LEU A 12 2.69 12.40 7.38
CA LEU A 12 4.13 12.39 7.27
C LEU A 12 4.63 11.24 8.15
N LEU A 13 5.83 10.74 7.80
CA LEU A 13 6.66 9.69 8.45
C LEU A 13 6.68 8.37 7.67
N SER A 14 7.78 7.92 7.05
CA SER A 14 9.17 8.40 6.93
C SER A 14 9.83 7.68 5.74
N TYR A 15 11.14 7.90 5.50
CA TYR A 15 12.09 7.14 4.66
C TYR A 15 12.56 7.80 3.37
N SER A 16 13.88 8.06 3.31
CA SER A 16 14.71 8.41 2.14
C SER A 16 13.99 8.40 0.79
N ALA A 17 13.43 9.53 0.40
CA ALA A 17 12.97 9.76 -0.95
C ALA A 17 14.16 10.25 -1.78
N VAL A 18 14.88 9.32 -2.43
CA VAL A 18 15.14 9.62 -3.84
C VAL A 18 13.76 9.63 -4.44
N ASP A 19 13.33 10.81 -4.88
CA ASP A 19 11.99 11.18 -5.34
C ASP A 19 11.34 10.11 -6.25
N ARG A 20 10.81 9.05 -5.63
CA ARG A 20 10.03 8.01 -6.29
C ARG A 20 8.64 8.51 -6.60
N HIS A 21 8.16 9.58 -5.95
CA HIS A 21 6.88 10.19 -6.28
C HIS A 21 6.96 10.94 -7.62
N SER A 22 8.05 11.61 -7.93
CA SER A 22 8.28 12.19 -9.26
C SER A 22 8.51 11.12 -10.33
N CYS A 23 9.30 10.06 -10.04
CA CYS A 23 9.49 8.96 -11.00
C CYS A 23 8.27 8.07 -11.20
N ILE A 24 7.45 7.81 -10.17
CA ILE A 24 6.18 7.07 -10.29
C ILE A 24 5.12 7.98 -10.90
N LYS A 25 5.04 9.28 -10.57
CA LYS A 25 4.19 10.21 -11.33
C LYS A 25 4.58 10.26 -12.78
N THR A 26 5.86 10.36 -13.14
CA THR A 26 6.26 10.37 -14.56
C THR A 26 6.08 9.02 -15.24
N PHE A 27 6.15 7.89 -14.52
CA PHE A 27 5.91 6.56 -15.09
C PHE A 27 4.42 6.22 -15.19
N ASP A 28 3.60 6.59 -14.20
CA ASP A 28 2.14 6.46 -14.19
C ASP A 28 1.48 7.53 -15.07
N GLU A 29 2.00 8.75 -15.19
CA GLU A 29 1.57 9.73 -16.21
C GLU A 29 1.98 9.28 -17.61
N ALA A 30 3.14 8.60 -17.75
CA ALA A 30 3.51 7.98 -19.02
C ALA A 30 2.62 6.78 -19.35
N ILE A 31 2.29 5.92 -18.38
CA ILE A 31 1.40 4.76 -18.59
C ILE A 31 -0.06 5.21 -18.76
N ALA A 32 -0.55 6.17 -17.98
CA ALA A 32 -1.85 6.79 -18.15
C ALA A 32 -1.95 7.52 -19.49
N GLY A 33 -0.88 8.20 -19.93
CA GLY A 33 -0.79 8.77 -21.27
C GLY A 33 -0.75 7.71 -22.37
N HIS A 34 -0.12 6.54 -22.14
CA HIS A 34 -0.15 5.42 -23.09
C HIS A 34 -1.51 4.69 -23.07
N ALA A 35 -2.21 4.64 -21.94
CA ALA A 35 -3.55 4.09 -21.79
C ALA A 35 -4.60 5.02 -22.43
N GLU A 36 -4.50 6.35 -22.24
CA GLU A 36 -5.28 7.34 -22.98
C GLU A 36 -5.06 7.19 -24.49
N LEU A 37 -3.80 7.02 -24.93
CA LEU A 37 -3.47 6.75 -26.35
C LEU A 37 -3.95 5.39 -26.86
N ALA A 38 -4.19 4.40 -25.99
CA ALA A 38 -4.75 3.10 -26.35
C ALA A 38 -6.30 3.12 -26.40
N VAL A 39 -6.93 3.98 -25.60
CA VAL A 39 -8.38 4.24 -25.64
C VAL A 39 -8.75 5.07 -26.87
N LEU A 40 -7.87 5.97 -27.34
CA LEU A 40 -8.15 6.84 -28.49
C LEU A 40 -8.56 6.08 -29.78
N PRO A 41 -7.87 5.02 -30.24
CA PRO A 41 -8.32 4.24 -31.40
C PRO A 41 -9.68 3.55 -31.21
N SER A 42 -9.97 3.07 -29.99
CA SER A 42 -11.26 2.46 -29.63
C SER A 42 -12.37 3.53 -29.54
N ALA A 43 -12.09 4.70 -28.96
CA ALA A 43 -13.00 5.84 -28.91
C ALA A 43 -13.25 6.47 -30.30
N GLU A 44 -12.23 6.53 -31.16
CA GLU A 44 -12.37 7.01 -32.54
C GLU A 44 -13.17 6.02 -33.40
N GLY A 45 -12.95 4.72 -33.22
CA GLY A 45 -13.65 3.66 -33.96
C GLY A 45 -15.08 3.38 -33.48
N GLN A 46 -15.33 3.38 -32.17
CA GLN A 46 -16.60 2.93 -31.57
C GLN A 46 -17.51 4.08 -31.12
N LEU A 47 -16.96 5.21 -30.66
CA LEU A 47 -17.75 6.40 -30.28
C LEU A 47 -17.82 7.45 -31.41
N GLY A 48 -17.08 7.26 -32.51
CA GLY A 48 -17.02 8.20 -33.63
C GLY A 48 -16.44 9.57 -33.26
N LEU A 49 -15.75 9.65 -32.11
CA LEU A 49 -15.02 10.85 -31.71
C LEU A 49 -13.82 11.00 -32.63
N LYS A 50 -13.39 12.23 -32.91
CA LYS A 50 -12.17 12.46 -33.68
C LYS A 50 -11.18 13.21 -32.81
N ALA A 51 -10.01 12.63 -32.59
CA ALA A 51 -8.99 13.23 -31.76
C ALA A 51 -8.08 14.12 -32.63
N LEU A 52 -7.83 15.35 -32.19
CA LEU A 52 -6.96 16.32 -32.86
C LEU A 52 -5.76 16.64 -31.96
N PRO A 53 -4.52 16.59 -32.46
CA PRO A 53 -3.36 16.96 -31.65
C PRO A 53 -3.40 18.45 -31.29
N VAL A 54 -2.97 18.79 -30.07
CA VAL A 54 -2.98 20.17 -29.55
C VAL A 54 -1.66 20.92 -29.82
N GLY A 55 -0.66 20.27 -30.41
CA GLY A 55 0.59 20.91 -30.85
C GLY A 55 1.55 19.91 -31.52
N ALA A 56 2.72 20.38 -31.96
CA ALA A 56 3.73 19.54 -32.62
C ALA A 56 4.67 18.80 -31.63
N VAL A 57 4.69 19.21 -30.36
CA VAL A 57 5.63 18.71 -29.32
C VAL A 57 4.87 18.16 -28.10
N ASP A 58 3.61 18.52 -27.93
CA ASP A 58 2.75 18.08 -26.84
C ASP A 58 1.95 16.84 -27.25
N ARG A 59 1.89 15.82 -26.37
CA ARG A 59 1.15 14.57 -26.59
C ARG A 59 -0.34 14.71 -26.27
N SER A 60 -0.78 15.89 -25.85
CA SER A 60 -2.19 16.16 -25.55
C SER A 60 -3.07 16.20 -26.81
N VAL A 61 -4.28 15.69 -26.67
CA VAL A 61 -5.25 15.53 -27.76
C VAL A 61 -6.57 16.17 -27.35
N LYS A 62 -7.26 16.83 -28.30
CA LYS A 62 -8.58 17.43 -28.10
C LYS A 62 -9.64 16.74 -28.96
N CYS A 63 -10.87 16.66 -28.48
CA CYS A 63 -11.98 16.18 -29.29
C CYS A 63 -12.35 17.21 -30.37
N ALA A 64 -12.39 16.79 -31.63
CA ALA A 64 -12.93 17.58 -32.72
C ALA A 64 -14.39 17.91 -32.45
N GLY A 65 -14.81 19.14 -32.72
CA GLY A 65 -16.18 19.59 -32.49
C GLY A 65 -16.45 20.20 -31.10
N ILE A 66 -15.50 20.13 -30.16
CA ILE A 66 -15.54 20.94 -28.93
C ILE A 66 -14.80 22.25 -29.18
N ASP A 67 -15.52 23.38 -29.04
CA ASP A 67 -14.94 24.70 -29.26
C ASP A 67 -13.92 25.08 -28.16
N ASN A 68 -12.84 25.77 -28.54
CA ASN A 68 -11.81 26.22 -27.61
C ASN A 68 -12.35 27.16 -26.51
N THR A 69 -13.46 27.86 -26.76
CA THR A 69 -14.13 28.70 -25.76
C THR A 69 -14.72 27.86 -24.62
N VAL A 70 -15.28 26.69 -24.92
CA VAL A 70 -15.76 25.73 -23.92
C VAL A 70 -14.57 25.20 -23.11
N VAL A 71 -13.49 24.79 -23.78
CA VAL A 71 -12.27 24.30 -23.12
C VAL A 71 -11.70 25.37 -22.16
N ARG A 72 -11.65 26.62 -22.60
CA ARG A 72 -11.21 27.76 -21.76
C ARG A 72 -12.10 27.99 -20.55
N GLU A 73 -13.42 27.89 -20.72
CA GLU A 73 -14.37 28.05 -19.61
C GLU A 73 -14.20 26.97 -18.54
N PHE A 74 -13.85 25.74 -18.91
CA PHE A 74 -13.58 24.65 -17.96
C PHE A 74 -12.13 24.59 -17.46
N SER A 75 -11.22 25.36 -18.06
CA SER A 75 -9.81 25.47 -17.67
C SER A 75 -9.53 26.60 -16.66
N LYS A 76 -10.52 27.04 -15.87
CA LYS A 76 -10.40 28.18 -14.94
C LYS A 76 -9.18 28.12 -14.04
N ARG A 77 -8.87 26.95 -13.47
CA ARG A 77 -7.70 26.76 -12.61
C ARG A 77 -6.37 26.97 -13.35
N ARG A 78 -6.27 26.47 -14.59
CA ARG A 78 -5.07 26.67 -15.40
C ARG A 78 -4.91 28.15 -15.73
N ASN A 79 -6.00 28.83 -16.08
CA ASN A 79 -5.99 30.27 -16.34
C ASN A 79 -5.59 31.07 -15.08
N GLU A 80 -6.11 30.72 -13.89
CA GLU A 80 -5.73 31.37 -12.62
C GLU A 80 -4.24 31.18 -12.29
N ILE A 81 -3.70 29.98 -12.54
CA ILE A 81 -2.27 29.69 -12.36
C ILE A 81 -1.44 30.46 -13.38
N ASP A 82 -1.85 30.48 -14.65
CA ASP A 82 -1.16 31.16 -15.74
C ASP A 82 -1.18 32.69 -15.54
N ASP A 83 -2.29 33.25 -15.06
CA ASP A 83 -2.42 34.67 -14.72
C ASP A 83 -1.52 35.04 -13.53
N ALA A 84 -1.50 34.22 -12.48
CA ALA A 84 -0.62 34.41 -11.32
C ALA A 84 0.88 34.24 -11.68
N LEU A 85 1.19 33.34 -12.61
CA LEU A 85 2.54 33.19 -13.17
C LEU A 85 2.94 34.40 -14.00
N ALA A 86 2.05 34.90 -14.86
CA ALA A 86 2.32 36.08 -15.68
C ALA A 86 2.53 37.33 -14.81
N GLU A 87 1.77 37.48 -13.73
CA GLU A 87 1.96 38.56 -12.75
C GLU A 87 3.32 38.45 -12.04
N LEU A 88 3.69 37.25 -11.60
CA LEU A 88 4.99 36.98 -10.99
C LEU A 88 6.14 37.24 -11.98
N GLU A 89 6.04 36.77 -13.22
CA GLU A 89 7.06 36.96 -14.26
C GLU A 89 7.23 38.42 -14.65
N ALA A 90 6.14 39.19 -14.67
CA ALA A 90 6.18 40.64 -14.85
C ALA A 90 6.85 41.36 -13.68
N GLU A 91 6.67 40.87 -12.45
CA GLU A 91 7.27 41.44 -11.24
C GLU A 91 8.78 41.12 -11.13
N ILE A 92 9.19 39.89 -11.47
CA ILE A 92 10.60 39.45 -11.38
C ILE A 92 11.41 39.75 -12.66
N GLY A 93 10.75 40.12 -13.76
CA GLY A 93 11.40 40.50 -15.04
C GLY A 93 12.13 39.36 -15.75
N ARG A 94 11.86 38.10 -15.37
CA ARG A 94 12.39 36.87 -15.95
C ARG A 94 11.34 35.76 -15.89
N GLY A 95 11.54 34.69 -16.66
CA GLY A 95 10.71 33.49 -16.52
C GLY A 95 10.80 32.88 -15.12
N ALA A 96 9.68 32.33 -14.64
CA ALA A 96 9.59 31.69 -13.34
C ALA A 96 10.41 30.39 -13.30
N HIS A 97 11.15 30.18 -12.21
CA HIS A 97 11.89 28.93 -11.96
C HIS A 97 10.90 27.83 -11.53
N PRO A 98 11.14 26.53 -11.82
CA PRO A 98 10.25 25.42 -11.45
C PRO A 98 9.67 25.46 -10.01
N ASN A 99 10.51 25.74 -9.01
CA ASN A 99 10.08 25.84 -7.62
C ASN A 99 9.15 27.05 -7.35
N GLU A 100 9.31 28.15 -8.10
CA GLU A 100 8.43 29.34 -8.02
C GLU A 100 7.06 29.00 -8.64
N VAL A 101 7.05 28.24 -9.74
CA VAL A 101 5.83 27.71 -10.36
C VAL A 101 5.08 26.81 -9.38
N GLU A 102 5.78 25.88 -8.74
CA GLU A 102 5.19 24.95 -7.77
C GLU A 102 4.56 25.71 -6.58
N HIS A 103 5.23 26.73 -6.08
CA HIS A 103 4.74 27.56 -4.99
C HIS A 103 3.47 28.36 -5.37
N VAL A 104 3.39 28.88 -6.60
CA VAL A 104 2.18 29.54 -7.14
C VAL A 104 1.02 28.54 -7.27
N VAL A 105 1.29 27.33 -7.77
CA VAL A 105 0.30 26.25 -7.90
C VAL A 105 -0.27 25.84 -6.53
N LEU A 106 0.56 25.80 -5.49
CA LEU A 106 0.15 25.46 -4.13
C LEU A 106 -0.67 26.59 -3.48
N ARG A 107 -0.24 27.84 -3.65
CA ARG A 107 -0.86 29.01 -2.98
C ARG A 107 -2.21 29.41 -3.59
N THR A 108 -2.41 29.15 -4.88
CA THR A 108 -3.68 29.39 -5.60
C THR A 108 -4.72 28.29 -5.36
N ARG A 109 -4.38 27.25 -4.58
CA ARG A 109 -5.29 26.13 -4.33
C ARG A 109 -6.45 26.55 -3.42
N PRO A 110 -7.71 26.54 -3.91
CA PRO A 110 -8.86 26.83 -3.04
C PRO A 110 -9.05 25.71 -2.01
N ALA A 111 -9.63 26.06 -0.86
CA ALA A 111 -10.10 25.08 0.13
C ALA A 111 -11.13 24.15 -0.52
N LYS A 112 -11.04 22.84 -0.23
CA LYS A 112 -11.99 21.85 -0.74
C LYS A 112 -13.35 22.09 -0.07
N ASN A 113 -14.27 22.70 -0.81
CA ASN A 113 -15.68 22.79 -0.39
C ASN A 113 -16.43 21.53 -0.81
N HIS A 114 -17.20 20.97 0.11
CA HIS A 114 -18.06 19.82 -0.16
C HIS A 114 -19.39 20.29 -0.77
N THR A 115 -19.40 20.47 -2.09
CA THR A 115 -20.64 20.68 -2.84
C THR A 115 -21.16 19.33 -3.33
N PRO A 116 -22.46 19.00 -3.15
CA PRO A 116 -23.05 17.78 -3.69
C PRO A 116 -22.81 17.65 -5.21
N ALA A 117 -22.47 16.45 -5.67
CA ALA A 117 -22.13 16.20 -7.07
C ALA A 117 -23.25 16.60 -8.06
N HIS A 118 -24.52 16.45 -7.66
CA HIS A 118 -25.65 16.79 -8.52
C HIS A 118 -25.76 18.30 -8.79
N ASP A 119 -25.46 19.14 -7.79
CA ASP A 119 -25.44 20.61 -7.92
C ASP A 119 -24.29 21.06 -8.84
N LEU A 120 -23.14 20.39 -8.75
CA LEU A 120 -21.99 20.63 -9.62
C LEU A 120 -22.30 20.28 -11.07
N VAL A 121 -22.88 19.11 -11.33
CA VAL A 121 -23.23 18.66 -12.69
C VAL A 121 -24.26 19.58 -13.33
N ALA A 122 -25.30 20.01 -12.60
CA ALA A 122 -26.27 20.97 -13.11
C ALA A 122 -25.60 22.29 -13.51
N THR A 123 -24.74 22.81 -12.64
CA THR A 123 -23.97 24.04 -12.89
C THR A 123 -23.03 23.89 -14.09
N TRP A 124 -22.37 22.75 -14.25
CA TRP A 124 -21.50 22.47 -15.40
C TRP A 124 -22.29 22.41 -16.71
N ARG A 125 -23.45 21.75 -16.72
CA ARG A 125 -24.32 21.71 -17.91
C ARG A 125 -24.76 23.10 -18.34
N GLU A 126 -25.18 23.95 -17.39
CA GLU A 126 -25.57 25.32 -17.70
C GLU A 126 -24.41 26.14 -18.29
N ARG A 127 -23.20 25.98 -17.72
CA ARG A 127 -21.99 26.64 -18.22
C ARG A 127 -21.60 26.17 -19.62
N ALA A 128 -21.62 24.87 -19.86
CA ALA A 128 -21.32 24.30 -21.18
C ALA A 128 -22.32 24.79 -22.25
N ALA A 129 -23.62 24.79 -21.93
CA ALA A 129 -24.67 25.26 -22.84
C ALA A 129 -24.51 26.74 -23.21
N LYS A 130 -24.07 27.60 -22.27
CA LYS A 130 -23.76 29.02 -22.56
C LYS A 130 -22.67 29.22 -23.60
N HIS A 131 -21.79 28.23 -23.76
CA HIS A 131 -20.72 28.23 -24.75
C HIS A 131 -21.03 27.31 -25.95
N GLY A 132 -22.29 26.95 -26.16
CA GLY A 132 -22.74 26.19 -27.34
C GLY A 132 -22.46 24.69 -27.28
N LEU A 133 -22.11 24.13 -26.12
CA LEU A 133 -22.01 22.69 -25.90
C LEU A 133 -23.19 22.20 -25.06
N ASP A 134 -24.33 22.01 -25.71
CA ASP A 134 -25.51 21.36 -25.15
C ASP A 134 -25.58 19.86 -25.55
N ALA A 135 -26.65 19.17 -25.15
CA ALA A 135 -26.80 17.74 -25.42
C ALA A 135 -26.88 17.43 -26.93
N ASP A 136 -27.51 18.29 -27.72
CA ASP A 136 -27.66 18.11 -29.16
C ASP A 136 -26.34 18.38 -29.89
N ALA A 137 -25.60 19.42 -29.47
CA ALA A 137 -24.27 19.72 -29.98
C ALA A 137 -23.29 18.59 -29.66
N LEU A 138 -23.35 18.03 -28.44
CA LEU A 138 -22.51 16.90 -28.04
C LEU A 138 -22.86 15.62 -28.83
N ALA A 139 -24.15 15.37 -29.06
CA ALA A 139 -24.60 14.25 -29.90
C ALA A 139 -24.15 14.38 -31.36
N ALA A 140 -24.08 15.62 -31.89
CA ALA A 140 -23.56 15.88 -33.24
C ALA A 140 -22.03 15.70 -33.35
N VAL A 141 -21.30 15.76 -32.23
CA VAL A 141 -19.85 15.50 -32.17
C VAL A 141 -19.54 13.99 -32.24
N THR A 142 -20.40 13.15 -31.66
CA THR A 142 -20.31 11.69 -31.77
C THR A 142 -21.04 11.25 -33.04
N GLY A 143 -20.31 11.02 -34.13
CA GLY A 143 -20.89 10.79 -35.47
C GLY A 143 -21.69 9.48 -35.68
N HIS A 144 -22.14 8.80 -34.61
CA HIS A 144 -22.90 7.55 -34.66
C HIS A 144 -24.00 7.51 -33.59
N GLU A 145 -25.08 6.77 -33.86
CA GLU A 145 -25.99 6.32 -32.79
C GLU A 145 -25.18 5.52 -31.75
N PRO A 146 -25.34 5.77 -30.45
CA PRO A 146 -24.57 5.07 -29.42
C PRO A 146 -24.79 3.56 -29.56
N HIS A 147 -23.74 2.85 -29.96
CA HIS A 147 -23.77 1.40 -30.01
C HIS A 147 -23.86 0.89 -28.58
N VAL A 148 -25.04 0.39 -28.19
CA VAL A 148 -25.24 -0.21 -26.88
C VAL A 148 -24.50 -1.54 -26.87
N GLN A 149 -23.40 -1.60 -26.12
CA GLN A 149 -22.74 -2.87 -25.86
C GLN A 149 -23.68 -3.74 -25.00
N GLU A 150 -24.10 -4.88 -25.54
CA GLU A 150 -24.75 -5.91 -24.72
C GLU A 150 -23.67 -6.57 -23.86
N VAL A 151 -23.84 -6.47 -22.54
CA VAL A 151 -22.94 -7.05 -21.55
C VAL A 151 -23.77 -7.93 -20.62
N ASP A 152 -23.28 -9.13 -20.36
CA ASP A 152 -23.79 -9.96 -19.28
C ASP A 152 -23.43 -9.28 -17.94
N THR A 153 -24.42 -8.62 -17.34
CA THR A 153 -24.22 -7.86 -16.10
C THR A 153 -23.83 -8.76 -14.93
N ASP A 154 -24.34 -9.99 -14.89
CA ASP A 154 -24.05 -10.91 -13.79
C ASP A 154 -22.61 -11.41 -13.88
N ALA A 155 -22.15 -11.75 -15.09
CA ALA A 155 -20.75 -12.12 -15.32
C ALA A 155 -19.79 -10.94 -15.05
N LEU A 156 -20.17 -9.72 -15.44
CA LEU A 156 -19.41 -8.51 -15.16
C LEU A 156 -19.29 -8.25 -13.65
N PHE A 157 -20.39 -8.34 -12.91
CA PHE A 157 -20.40 -8.14 -11.46
C PHE A 157 -19.59 -9.21 -10.73
N ALA A 158 -19.70 -10.46 -11.16
CA ALA A 158 -18.88 -11.54 -10.63
C ALA A 158 -17.40 -11.27 -10.85
N SER A 159 -17.00 -10.93 -12.09
CA SER A 159 -15.60 -10.62 -12.43
C SER A 159 -15.07 -9.38 -11.71
N LEU A 160 -15.89 -8.34 -11.52
CA LEU A 160 -15.49 -7.15 -10.76
C LEU A 160 -15.29 -7.45 -9.27
N ALA A 161 -15.97 -8.46 -8.74
CA ALA A 161 -15.86 -8.91 -7.36
C ALA A 161 -14.82 -10.02 -7.12
N GLU A 162 -14.16 -10.51 -8.18
CA GLU A 162 -13.08 -11.50 -8.08
C GLU A 162 -11.83 -10.91 -7.37
N PRO A 163 -10.88 -11.77 -6.94
CA PRO A 163 -9.68 -11.36 -6.23
C PRO A 163 -8.89 -10.21 -6.88
N ASP A 164 -8.78 -10.22 -8.21
CA ASP A 164 -8.05 -9.22 -9.01
C ASP A 164 -8.94 -8.02 -9.41
N GLY A 165 -10.18 -7.97 -8.94
CA GLY A 165 -11.16 -6.91 -9.21
C GLY A 165 -11.06 -5.72 -8.26
N ILE A 166 -12.23 -5.18 -7.85
CA ILE A 166 -12.32 -3.92 -7.10
C ILE A 166 -11.58 -3.95 -5.76
N CYS A 167 -11.49 -5.13 -5.12
CA CYS A 167 -10.79 -5.34 -3.86
C CYS A 167 -9.36 -5.89 -4.02
N ALA A 168 -8.70 -5.69 -5.17
CA ALA A 168 -7.31 -6.09 -5.35
C ALA A 168 -6.35 -5.23 -4.49
N GLY A 169 -6.51 -3.90 -4.54
CA GLY A 169 -5.65 -2.94 -3.84
C GLY A 169 -6.08 -2.60 -2.41
N GLY A 170 -7.37 -2.75 -2.08
CA GLY A 170 -7.92 -2.42 -0.77
C GLY A 170 -9.12 -3.29 -0.41
N SER A 171 -9.33 -3.54 0.88
CA SER A 171 -10.42 -4.40 1.37
C SER A 171 -11.78 -3.69 1.42
N VAL A 172 -11.81 -2.38 1.24
CA VAL A 172 -13.02 -1.55 1.35
C VAL A 172 -13.00 -0.51 0.24
N PHE A 173 -14.17 -0.22 -0.33
CA PHE A 173 -14.35 0.79 -1.36
C PHE A 173 -15.64 1.60 -1.15
N SER A 174 -15.65 2.81 -1.70
CA SER A 174 -16.79 3.71 -1.77
C SER A 174 -17.59 3.52 -3.06
N ARG A 175 -18.80 4.07 -3.12
CA ARG A 175 -19.60 4.10 -4.36
C ARG A 175 -18.87 4.78 -5.53
N SER A 176 -18.07 5.81 -5.25
CA SER A 176 -17.29 6.52 -6.27
C SER A 176 -16.19 5.65 -6.86
N GLU A 177 -15.53 4.84 -6.03
CA GLU A 177 -14.53 3.86 -6.48
C GLU A 177 -15.19 2.72 -7.24
N ALA A 178 -16.39 2.27 -6.84
CA ALA A 178 -17.16 1.29 -7.60
C ALA A 178 -17.54 1.79 -9.00
N LEU A 179 -17.94 3.05 -9.11
CA LEU A 179 -18.24 3.67 -10.41
C LEU A 179 -16.99 3.72 -11.31
N ALA A 180 -15.84 4.11 -10.74
CA ALA A 180 -14.58 4.18 -11.47
C ALA A 180 -14.09 2.78 -11.90
N ALA A 181 -14.19 1.80 -11.00
CA ALA A 181 -13.82 0.41 -11.28
C ALA A 181 -14.73 -0.20 -12.35
N MET A 182 -16.05 0.01 -12.28
CA MET A 182 -17.02 -0.43 -13.30
C MET A 182 -16.70 0.14 -14.68
N ALA A 183 -16.31 1.42 -14.76
CA ALA A 183 -15.98 2.07 -16.02
C ALA A 183 -14.66 1.54 -16.62
N ALA A 184 -13.70 1.22 -15.77
CA ALA A 184 -12.38 0.71 -16.16
C ALA A 184 -12.36 -0.82 -16.36
N HIS A 185 -13.40 -1.53 -15.92
CA HIS A 185 -13.41 -2.99 -15.93
C HIS A 185 -13.43 -3.51 -17.38
N PRO A 186 -12.50 -4.41 -17.74
CA PRO A 186 -12.48 -4.99 -19.07
C PRO A 186 -13.71 -5.88 -19.30
N VAL A 187 -14.34 -5.72 -20.46
CA VAL A 187 -15.45 -6.56 -20.92
C VAL A 187 -15.04 -7.31 -22.19
N PRO A 188 -15.54 -8.53 -22.42
CA PRO A 188 -15.30 -9.26 -23.66
C PRO A 188 -15.77 -8.45 -24.89
N SER A 189 -14.97 -8.51 -25.95
CA SER A 189 -15.39 -8.01 -27.27
C SER A 189 -16.37 -8.99 -27.93
N ALA A 190 -17.16 -8.51 -28.91
CA ALA A 190 -18.10 -9.33 -29.66
C ALA A 190 -17.44 -10.50 -30.43
N ASP A 191 -16.13 -10.42 -30.66
CA ASP A 191 -15.29 -11.45 -31.29
C ASP A 191 -14.43 -12.23 -30.27
N ASP A 192 -14.62 -11.99 -28.96
CA ASP A 192 -14.00 -12.67 -27.81
C ASP A 192 -12.46 -12.72 -27.83
N SER A 193 -11.83 -11.84 -28.62
CA SER A 193 -10.39 -11.90 -28.92
C SER A 193 -9.56 -10.90 -28.12
N THR A 194 -10.16 -9.77 -27.74
CA THR A 194 -9.48 -8.68 -27.01
C THR A 194 -10.41 -8.07 -25.96
N PRO A 195 -9.96 -7.89 -24.71
CA PRO A 195 -10.70 -7.13 -23.72
C PRO A 195 -10.83 -5.67 -24.15
N GLN A 196 -12.03 -5.11 -24.02
CA GLN A 196 -12.32 -3.71 -24.33
C GLN A 196 -12.92 -3.00 -23.11
N PRO A 197 -12.84 -1.67 -22.99
CA PRO A 197 -13.50 -0.93 -21.91
C PRO A 197 -15.03 -1.04 -22.04
N LEU A 198 -15.73 -0.89 -20.92
CA LEU A 198 -17.19 -0.81 -20.92
C LEU A 198 -17.66 0.48 -21.61
N LEU A 199 -18.29 0.34 -22.77
CA LEU A 199 -18.85 1.47 -23.51
C LEU A 199 -20.34 1.60 -23.26
N CYS A 200 -20.70 2.40 -22.24
CA CYS A 200 -22.09 2.75 -21.98
C CYS A 200 -22.25 4.24 -21.61
N GLY A 201 -23.46 4.76 -21.77
CA GLY A 201 -23.77 6.12 -21.36
C GLY A 201 -23.70 6.27 -19.83
N ALA A 202 -23.33 7.46 -19.35
CA ALA A 202 -23.14 7.73 -17.91
C ALA A 202 -24.34 7.33 -17.04
N ALA A 203 -25.58 7.50 -17.54
CA ALA A 203 -26.78 7.08 -16.82
C ALA A 203 -26.84 5.56 -16.60
N ARG A 204 -26.48 4.78 -17.63
CA ARG A 204 -26.44 3.32 -17.55
C ARG A 204 -25.30 2.84 -16.66
N LEU A 205 -24.13 3.48 -16.73
CA LEU A 205 -22.99 3.17 -15.86
C LEU A 205 -23.35 3.38 -14.37
N ILE A 206 -24.04 4.48 -14.06
CA ILE A 206 -24.53 4.77 -12.71
C ILE A 206 -25.52 3.68 -12.25
N GLU A 207 -26.49 3.35 -13.10
CA GLU A 207 -27.48 2.30 -12.80
C GLU A 207 -26.81 0.93 -12.56
N MET A 208 -25.85 0.54 -13.41
CA MET A 208 -25.09 -0.70 -13.26
C MET A 208 -24.25 -0.70 -11.99
N THR A 209 -23.69 0.44 -11.60
CA THR A 209 -22.94 0.57 -10.33
C THR A 209 -23.88 0.35 -9.15
N ASP A 210 -25.07 0.95 -9.15
CA ASP A 210 -26.04 0.76 -8.07
C ASP A 210 -26.56 -0.69 -8.02
N GLN A 211 -26.72 -1.34 -9.19
CA GLN A 211 -27.06 -2.76 -9.29
C GLN A 211 -25.94 -3.65 -8.73
N PHE A 212 -24.66 -3.35 -9.03
CA PHE A 212 -23.50 -4.06 -8.47
C PHE A 212 -23.43 -3.93 -6.95
N LEU A 213 -23.63 -2.73 -6.40
CA LEU A 213 -23.61 -2.49 -4.96
C LEU A 213 -24.77 -3.18 -4.22
N ALA A 214 -25.89 -3.44 -4.90
CA ALA A 214 -27.03 -4.19 -4.38
C ALA A 214 -26.97 -5.70 -4.71
N SER A 215 -25.94 -6.14 -5.44
CA SER A 215 -25.78 -7.52 -5.87
C SER A 215 -25.34 -8.43 -4.71
N PRO A 216 -25.50 -9.76 -4.82
CA PRO A 216 -25.02 -10.69 -3.80
C PRO A 216 -23.48 -10.75 -3.68
N HIS A 217 -22.74 -10.06 -4.56
CA HIS A 217 -21.28 -10.03 -4.52
C HIS A 217 -20.72 -8.97 -3.57
N VAL A 218 -21.56 -8.02 -3.10
CA VAL A 218 -21.13 -6.85 -2.34
C VAL A 218 -21.86 -6.77 -1.00
N VAL A 219 -21.14 -6.36 0.03
CA VAL A 219 -21.67 -6.14 1.38
C VAL A 219 -21.43 -4.68 1.77
N ALA A 220 -22.48 -3.98 2.22
CA ALA A 220 -22.35 -2.67 2.84
C ALA A 220 -21.88 -2.83 4.29
N LEU A 221 -20.84 -2.09 4.68
CA LEU A 221 -20.21 -2.13 6.00
C LEU A 221 -20.74 -1.04 6.95
N THR A 222 -21.29 0.05 6.41
CA THR A 222 -21.79 1.18 7.19
C THR A 222 -23.18 1.60 6.71
N ASP A 223 -24.01 2.09 7.65
CA ASP A 223 -25.40 2.50 7.40
C ASP A 223 -25.56 4.03 7.30
N ASN A 224 -24.53 4.74 6.87
CA ASN A 224 -24.52 6.20 6.71
C ASN A 224 -24.86 6.64 5.27
N ASP A 225 -25.00 7.95 5.03
CA ASP A 225 -25.35 8.51 3.72
C ASP A 225 -24.30 8.20 2.63
N GLU A 226 -23.05 7.94 3.03
CA GLU A 226 -21.96 7.48 2.17
C GLU A 226 -21.41 6.14 2.70
N PRO A 227 -22.11 5.04 2.40
CA PRO A 227 -21.72 3.71 2.87
C PRO A 227 -20.40 3.26 2.25
N LEU A 228 -19.60 2.57 3.07
CA LEU A 228 -18.44 1.81 2.62
C LEU A 228 -18.85 0.37 2.31
N TYR A 229 -18.20 -0.23 1.33
CA TYR A 229 -18.53 -1.55 0.81
C TYR A 229 -17.30 -2.45 0.77
N THR A 230 -17.52 -3.76 0.78
CA THR A 230 -16.51 -4.79 0.48
C THR A 230 -17.14 -5.85 -0.42
N THR A 231 -16.33 -6.63 -1.12
CA THR A 231 -16.81 -7.85 -1.77
C THR A 231 -17.07 -8.94 -0.72
N VAL A 232 -18.00 -9.85 -1.01
CA VAL A 232 -18.23 -11.06 -0.21
C VAL A 232 -16.96 -11.91 -0.17
N GLU A 233 -16.25 -12.05 -1.30
CA GLU A 233 -14.98 -12.79 -1.37
C GLU A 233 -13.92 -12.28 -0.40
N MET A 234 -13.74 -10.96 -0.30
CA MET A 234 -12.77 -10.36 0.63
C MET A 234 -13.20 -10.58 2.09
N LEU A 235 -14.51 -10.44 2.37
CA LEU A 235 -15.04 -10.67 3.71
C LEU A 235 -14.88 -12.13 4.14
N ASP A 236 -15.19 -13.07 3.25
CA ASP A 236 -15.02 -14.50 3.46
C ASP A 236 -13.54 -14.84 3.71
N THR A 237 -12.62 -14.26 2.92
CA THR A 237 -11.16 -14.41 3.11
C THR A 237 -10.75 -14.00 4.53
N GLN A 238 -11.19 -12.82 4.99
CA GLN A 238 -10.88 -12.32 6.32
C GLN A 238 -11.52 -13.16 7.44
N GLU A 239 -12.74 -13.66 7.24
CA GLU A 239 -13.41 -14.57 8.17
C GLU A 239 -12.70 -15.93 8.25
N TRP A 240 -12.25 -16.48 7.13
CA TRP A 240 -11.50 -17.75 7.12
C TRP A 240 -10.14 -17.62 7.81
N ILE A 241 -9.42 -16.52 7.63
CA ILE A 241 -8.17 -16.23 8.35
C ILE A 241 -8.43 -16.22 9.85
N GLU A 242 -9.40 -15.42 10.32
CA GLU A 242 -9.75 -15.33 11.74
C GLU A 242 -10.16 -16.71 12.29
N SER A 243 -11.04 -17.40 11.57
CA SER A 243 -11.57 -18.70 11.98
C SER A 243 -10.48 -19.77 12.04
N ARG A 244 -9.54 -19.81 11.08
CA ARG A 244 -8.38 -20.72 11.12
C ARG A 244 -7.46 -20.35 12.28
N PHE A 245 -7.17 -19.06 12.50
CA PHE A 245 -6.31 -18.61 13.58
C PHE A 245 -6.87 -19.01 14.94
N THR A 246 -8.12 -18.63 15.24
CA THR A 246 -8.83 -18.95 16.48
C THR A 246 -8.91 -20.46 16.70
N ARG A 247 -9.29 -21.23 15.68
CA ARG A 247 -9.33 -22.70 15.77
C ARG A 247 -7.95 -23.32 15.88
N GLY A 248 -6.87 -22.64 15.51
CA GLY A 248 -5.49 -23.13 15.61
C GLY A 248 -4.89 -22.98 17.00
N LEU A 249 -5.52 -22.23 17.91
CA LEU A 249 -4.97 -22.01 19.24
C LEU A 249 -5.06 -23.28 20.12
N HIS A 250 -4.06 -23.48 20.99
CA HIS A 250 -4.00 -24.55 22.00
C HIS A 250 -4.26 -25.97 21.46
N ARG A 251 -3.72 -26.30 20.28
CA ARG A 251 -3.86 -27.62 19.64
C ARG A 251 -2.78 -28.63 20.02
N GLY A 252 -1.83 -28.25 20.87
CA GLY A 252 -0.65 -29.06 21.14
C GLY A 252 0.26 -29.22 19.90
N ALA A 253 0.16 -28.31 18.93
CA ALA A 253 0.93 -28.36 17.70
C ALA A 253 2.38 -27.92 17.96
N HIS A 254 3.34 -28.72 17.49
CA HIS A 254 4.78 -28.39 17.50
C HIS A 254 5.34 -27.99 18.87
N LEU A 255 4.91 -28.69 19.93
CA LEU A 255 5.42 -28.49 21.29
C LEU A 255 6.88 -28.93 21.41
N VAL A 256 7.68 -28.09 22.03
CA VAL A 256 9.10 -28.35 22.32
C VAL A 256 9.28 -28.68 23.80
N PRO A 257 9.90 -29.82 24.15
CA PRO A 257 10.31 -30.14 25.52
C PRO A 257 11.20 -29.07 26.16
N ASP A 258 11.08 -28.91 27.49
CA ASP A 258 11.82 -27.91 28.27
C ASP A 258 13.34 -27.97 28.02
N ASP A 259 13.92 -29.18 28.00
CA ASP A 259 15.36 -29.37 27.78
C ASP A 259 15.88 -28.73 26.47
N HIS A 260 15.08 -28.76 25.40
CA HIS A 260 15.46 -28.17 24.11
C HIS A 260 15.30 -26.64 24.12
N VAL A 261 14.27 -26.11 24.78
CA VAL A 261 14.08 -24.67 24.96
C VAL A 261 15.20 -24.10 25.82
N ASP A 262 15.50 -24.71 26.96
CA ASP A 262 16.55 -24.28 27.88
C ASP A 262 17.93 -24.31 27.23
N ALA A 263 18.22 -25.35 26.45
CA ALA A 263 19.47 -25.44 25.69
C ALA A 263 19.60 -24.31 24.66
N ALA A 264 18.55 -24.02 23.89
CA ALA A 264 18.55 -22.91 22.94
C ALA A 264 18.71 -21.56 23.65
N LEU A 265 17.98 -21.33 24.74
CA LEU A 265 18.06 -20.11 25.55
C LEU A 265 19.43 -19.92 26.22
N ALA A 266 20.16 -21.00 26.50
CA ALA A 266 21.52 -20.97 27.02
C ALA A 266 22.54 -20.61 25.92
N GLN A 267 22.37 -21.15 24.70
CA GLN A 267 23.20 -20.78 23.54
C GLN A 267 23.00 -19.32 23.15
N HIS A 268 21.77 -18.82 23.26
CA HIS A 268 21.40 -17.43 23.03
C HIS A 268 21.40 -16.62 24.35
N GLY A 269 22.49 -16.72 25.10
CA GLY A 269 22.67 -16.06 26.42
C GLY A 269 22.41 -14.55 26.44
N HIS A 270 22.56 -13.89 25.28
CA HIS A 270 22.39 -12.45 25.09
C HIS A 270 20.94 -11.98 24.93
N LEU A 271 19.96 -12.89 24.82
CA LEU A 271 18.55 -12.53 24.68
C LEU A 271 18.01 -11.83 25.92
N THR A 272 17.22 -10.78 25.68
CA THR A 272 16.49 -10.04 26.71
C THR A 272 15.33 -10.87 27.28
N SER A 273 14.74 -10.42 28.38
CA SER A 273 13.58 -11.10 28.99
C SER A 273 12.36 -11.18 28.07
N GLU A 274 12.10 -10.14 27.27
CA GLU A 274 11.00 -10.15 26.28
C GLU A 274 11.25 -11.16 25.16
N GLN A 275 12.49 -11.26 24.67
CA GLN A 275 12.86 -12.22 23.63
C GLN A 275 12.81 -13.65 24.14
N ARG A 276 13.32 -13.90 25.36
CA ARG A 276 13.23 -15.22 26.02
C ARG A 276 11.77 -15.65 26.19
N ARG A 277 10.90 -14.72 26.62
CA ARG A 277 9.46 -14.98 26.75
C ARG A 277 8.83 -15.35 25.41
N LEU A 278 9.15 -14.64 24.33
CA LEU A 278 8.65 -14.99 22.99
C LEU A 278 9.08 -16.40 22.59
N VAL A 279 10.36 -16.77 22.80
CA VAL A 279 10.86 -18.13 22.53
C VAL A 279 10.02 -19.18 23.27
N THR A 280 9.82 -19.00 24.57
CA THR A 280 8.99 -19.88 25.40
C THR A 280 7.55 -19.95 24.85
N GLU A 281 6.92 -18.81 24.55
CA GLU A 281 5.53 -18.79 24.08
C GLU A 281 5.36 -19.49 22.72
N TRP A 282 6.25 -19.24 21.77
CA TRP A 282 6.18 -19.86 20.45
C TRP A 282 6.49 -21.36 20.44
N CYS A 283 7.40 -21.80 21.30
CA CYS A 283 7.85 -23.19 21.37
C CYS A 283 6.97 -24.08 22.27
N GLN A 284 6.24 -23.52 23.24
CA GLN A 284 5.59 -24.32 24.29
C GLN A 284 4.06 -24.15 24.42
N ARG A 285 3.44 -23.19 23.72
CA ARG A 285 1.98 -22.98 23.83
C ARG A 285 1.12 -23.91 22.97
N GLY A 286 1.73 -24.59 22.00
CA GLY A 286 1.05 -25.58 21.18
C GLY A 286 0.05 -24.99 20.18
N HIS A 287 0.19 -23.72 19.80
CA HIS A 287 -0.64 -23.11 18.77
C HIS A 287 -0.18 -23.56 17.38
N ARG A 288 -1.14 -23.82 16.48
CA ARG A 288 -0.87 -24.06 15.06
C ARG A 288 -0.54 -22.76 14.34
N PHE A 289 -1.32 -21.71 14.60
CA PHE A 289 -1.11 -20.36 14.10
C PHE A 289 -0.85 -19.45 15.29
N GLN A 290 0.21 -18.65 15.24
CA GLN A 290 0.50 -17.69 16.30
C GLN A 290 1.19 -16.46 15.71
N ALA A 291 0.81 -15.28 16.20
CA ALA A 291 1.43 -14.01 15.86
C ALA A 291 2.38 -13.57 16.96
N ALA A 292 3.33 -12.70 16.61
CA ALA A 292 4.10 -11.90 17.55
C ALA A 292 4.33 -10.51 16.95
N ILE A 293 4.32 -9.49 17.81
CA ILE A 293 4.68 -8.14 17.41
C ILE A 293 6.17 -7.95 17.69
N GLY A 294 6.92 -7.47 16.70
CA GLY A 294 8.31 -7.10 16.89
C GLY A 294 8.60 -5.71 16.34
N ARG A 295 8.85 -4.75 17.24
CA ARG A 295 9.14 -3.37 16.84
C ARG A 295 10.45 -3.28 16.06
N ALA A 296 10.59 -2.24 15.26
CA ALA A 296 11.81 -1.97 14.50
C ALA A 296 13.06 -2.00 15.40
N GLY A 297 13.97 -2.92 15.12
CA GLY A 297 15.22 -3.06 15.87
C GLY A 297 15.11 -3.76 17.23
N ALA A 298 14.00 -4.44 17.53
CA ALA A 298 13.81 -5.19 18.78
C ALA A 298 14.44 -6.59 18.79
N GLY A 299 15.21 -6.95 17.75
CA GLY A 299 15.88 -8.26 17.67
C GLY A 299 14.97 -9.42 17.26
N LYS A 300 13.98 -9.17 16.39
CA LYS A 300 13.09 -10.19 15.80
C LYS A 300 13.87 -11.41 15.30
N THR A 301 14.79 -11.20 14.36
CA THR A 301 15.55 -12.28 13.72
C THR A 301 16.41 -13.06 14.71
N THR A 302 17.02 -12.39 15.69
CA THR A 302 17.78 -13.04 16.77
C THR A 302 16.89 -13.93 17.63
N THR A 303 15.67 -13.48 17.91
CA THR A 303 14.68 -14.27 18.67
C THR A 303 14.19 -15.47 17.86
N VAL A 304 13.90 -15.26 16.56
CA VAL A 304 13.52 -16.33 15.64
C VAL A 304 14.64 -17.38 15.52
N ALA A 305 15.91 -16.99 15.53
CA ALA A 305 17.04 -17.93 15.51
C ALA A 305 17.02 -18.88 16.72
N ALA A 306 16.76 -18.35 17.92
CA ALA A 306 16.63 -19.18 19.11
C ALA A 306 15.43 -20.12 19.07
N CYS A 307 14.29 -19.67 18.51
CA CYS A 307 13.15 -20.56 18.26
C CYS A 307 13.50 -21.66 17.26
N ALA A 308 14.19 -21.31 16.17
CA ALA A 308 14.61 -22.25 15.15
C ALA A 308 15.51 -23.34 15.73
N ASP A 309 16.51 -22.98 16.54
CA ASP A 309 17.38 -23.93 17.22
C ASP A 309 16.59 -24.88 18.13
N ALA A 310 15.64 -24.35 18.92
CA ALA A 310 14.79 -25.16 19.80
C ALA A 310 13.91 -26.15 19.01
N TRP A 311 13.28 -25.69 17.92
CA TRP A 311 12.44 -26.55 17.07
C TRP A 311 13.23 -27.60 16.31
N THR A 312 14.39 -27.23 15.75
CA THR A 312 15.27 -28.16 15.06
C THR A 312 15.83 -29.21 16.02
N ALA A 313 16.20 -28.83 17.25
CA ALA A 313 16.62 -29.78 18.29
C ALA A 313 15.50 -30.77 18.67
N ALA A 314 14.23 -30.34 18.63
CA ALA A 314 13.06 -31.21 18.79
C ALA A 314 12.68 -32.03 17.55
N GLY A 315 13.45 -31.92 16.45
CA GLY A 315 13.27 -32.70 15.23
C GLY A 315 12.17 -32.18 14.30
N TYR A 316 11.86 -30.88 14.35
CA TYR A 316 11.01 -30.20 13.38
C TYR A 316 11.83 -29.55 12.26
N ARG A 317 11.24 -29.46 11.07
CA ARG A 317 11.79 -28.68 9.95
C ARG A 317 11.33 -27.24 10.10
N VAL A 318 12.27 -26.30 10.14
CA VAL A 318 11.96 -24.87 10.26
C VAL A 318 12.27 -24.20 8.94
N LEU A 319 11.28 -23.48 8.40
CA LEU A 319 11.38 -22.72 7.15
C LEU A 319 11.04 -21.26 7.41
N GLY A 320 11.59 -20.37 6.60
CA GLY A 320 11.31 -18.94 6.65
C GLY A 320 10.63 -18.42 5.39
N ALA A 321 9.76 -17.44 5.55
CA ALA A 321 9.13 -16.69 4.48
C ALA A 321 9.16 -15.19 4.76
N ALA A 322 9.25 -14.40 3.70
CA ALA A 322 8.98 -12.97 3.73
C ALA A 322 8.53 -12.49 2.35
N VAL A 323 7.84 -11.35 2.26
CA VAL A 323 7.39 -10.80 0.98
C VAL A 323 8.57 -10.35 0.12
N LYS A 324 9.57 -9.69 0.73
CA LYS A 324 10.75 -9.17 0.03
C LYS A 324 11.91 -10.17 0.07
N GLY A 325 12.54 -10.43 -1.08
CA GLY A 325 13.71 -11.31 -1.15
C GLY A 325 14.94 -10.82 -0.36
N GLU A 326 15.03 -9.53 -0.02
CA GLU A 326 16.07 -9.05 0.91
C GLU A 326 15.79 -9.46 2.36
N ALA A 327 14.53 -9.46 2.77
CA ALA A 327 14.12 -9.92 4.09
C ALA A 327 14.35 -11.43 4.24
N THR A 328 14.07 -12.23 3.20
CA THR A 328 14.36 -13.68 3.22
C THR A 328 15.85 -13.96 3.40
N ARG A 329 16.73 -13.25 2.67
CA ARG A 329 18.19 -13.39 2.84
C ARG A 329 18.66 -12.96 4.22
N THR A 330 18.10 -11.90 4.77
CA THR A 330 18.43 -11.41 6.11
C THR A 330 18.02 -12.41 7.18
N LEU A 331 16.81 -12.99 7.04
CA LEU A 331 16.31 -14.03 7.92
C LEU A 331 17.19 -15.27 7.85
N ALA A 332 17.46 -15.80 6.65
CA ALA A 332 18.32 -16.96 6.44
C ALA A 332 19.73 -16.77 7.02
N ALA A 333 20.33 -15.60 6.80
CA ALA A 333 21.67 -15.30 7.33
C ALA A 333 21.69 -15.21 8.87
N ALA A 334 20.59 -14.78 9.49
CA ALA A 334 20.50 -14.62 10.93
C ALA A 334 20.13 -15.93 11.67
N THR A 335 19.37 -16.81 11.04
CA THR A 335 18.81 -18.00 11.67
C THR A 335 19.40 -19.32 11.17
N GLY A 336 20.04 -19.31 9.99
CA GLY A 336 20.55 -20.52 9.34
C GLY A 336 19.49 -21.42 8.71
N ILE A 337 18.21 -21.03 8.72
CA ILE A 337 17.10 -21.81 8.13
C ILE A 337 16.95 -21.52 6.63
N GLU A 338 16.37 -22.47 5.90
CA GLU A 338 15.94 -22.27 4.52
C GLU A 338 14.83 -21.21 4.46
N CYS A 339 15.01 -20.17 3.64
CA CYS A 339 14.04 -19.09 3.50
C CYS A 339 13.73 -18.79 2.05
N GLU A 340 12.44 -18.72 1.71
CA GLU A 340 11.95 -18.38 0.38
C GLU A 340 10.96 -17.21 0.43
N THR A 341 10.64 -16.62 -0.71
CA THR A 341 9.62 -15.54 -0.75
C THR A 341 8.23 -16.12 -0.52
N VAL A 342 7.29 -15.33 0.02
CA VAL A 342 5.87 -15.74 0.12
C VAL A 342 5.34 -16.20 -1.25
N ALA A 343 5.64 -15.46 -2.33
CA ALA A 343 5.26 -15.83 -3.68
C ALA A 343 5.78 -17.22 -4.13
N TRP A 344 6.95 -17.65 -3.65
CA TRP A 344 7.48 -18.98 -3.94
C TRP A 344 6.60 -20.08 -3.32
N TYR A 345 6.13 -19.89 -2.08
CA TYR A 345 5.20 -20.83 -1.45
C TYR A 345 3.86 -20.86 -2.20
N LEU A 346 3.32 -19.69 -2.54
CA LEU A 346 2.04 -19.54 -3.23
C LEU A 346 2.03 -20.12 -4.66
N ALA A 347 3.19 -20.21 -5.30
CA ALA A 347 3.33 -20.88 -6.60
C ALA A 347 3.06 -22.41 -6.53
N HIS A 348 3.03 -23.01 -5.35
CA HIS A 348 2.72 -24.43 -5.16
C HIS A 348 1.23 -24.63 -4.96
N THR A 349 0.52 -24.99 -6.04
CA THR A 349 -0.94 -25.13 -6.03
C THR A 349 -1.43 -26.57 -5.91
N ASP A 350 -0.57 -27.57 -6.09
CA ASP A 350 -0.93 -28.99 -5.95
C ASP A 350 -0.91 -29.39 -4.47
N PRO A 351 -2.07 -29.74 -3.87
CA PRO A 351 -2.15 -30.15 -2.47
C PRO A 351 -1.28 -31.37 -2.12
N GLN A 352 -0.94 -32.22 -3.11
CA GLN A 352 -0.10 -33.40 -2.89
C GLN A 352 1.40 -33.09 -2.93
N GLN A 353 1.79 -31.91 -3.40
CA GLN A 353 3.18 -31.48 -3.58
C GLN A 353 3.48 -30.16 -2.86
N LEU A 354 2.71 -29.84 -1.82
CA LEU A 354 2.96 -28.66 -1.01
C LEU A 354 4.35 -28.75 -0.34
N PRO A 355 5.08 -27.62 -0.23
CA PRO A 355 6.43 -27.60 0.34
C PRO A 355 6.46 -27.75 1.87
N LEU A 356 5.31 -27.96 2.51
CA LEU A 356 5.11 -28.06 3.95
C LEU A 356 4.54 -29.44 4.33
N ASP A 357 4.84 -29.91 5.54
CA ASP A 357 4.30 -31.14 6.11
C ASP A 357 3.96 -31.00 7.61
N ALA A 358 3.43 -32.06 8.21
CA ALA A 358 3.04 -32.08 9.62
C ALA A 358 4.20 -31.95 10.62
N ARG A 359 5.46 -31.92 10.16
CA ARG A 359 6.68 -31.71 10.94
C ARG A 359 7.31 -30.34 10.64
N THR A 360 6.64 -29.51 9.86
CA THR A 360 7.15 -28.22 9.38
C THR A 360 6.57 -27.05 10.17
N ILE A 361 7.44 -26.10 10.50
CA ILE A 361 7.08 -24.79 11.07
C ILE A 361 7.56 -23.73 10.09
N LEU A 362 6.61 -22.98 9.54
CA LEU A 362 6.89 -21.85 8.65
C LEU A 362 6.85 -20.54 9.46
N VAL A 363 7.97 -19.81 9.47
CA VAL A 363 8.07 -18.49 10.10
C VAL A 363 7.96 -17.42 9.02
N VAL A 364 6.96 -16.55 9.12
CA VAL A 364 6.77 -15.43 8.20
C VAL A 364 7.26 -14.14 8.87
N ASP A 365 8.37 -13.59 8.38
CA ASP A 365 8.91 -12.30 8.82
C ASP A 365 8.31 -11.15 8.00
N GLU A 366 8.26 -9.97 8.62
CA GLU A 366 7.54 -8.79 8.14
C GLU A 366 6.08 -9.11 7.73
N ALA A 367 5.40 -9.88 8.57
CA ALA A 367 4.02 -10.34 8.36
C ALA A 367 3.00 -9.20 8.15
N SER A 368 3.30 -7.96 8.57
CA SER A 368 2.47 -6.78 8.29
C SER A 368 2.38 -6.44 6.80
N THR A 369 3.31 -6.95 5.98
CA THR A 369 3.36 -6.71 4.53
C THR A 369 2.66 -7.78 3.69
N VAL A 370 2.17 -8.85 4.32
CA VAL A 370 1.48 -9.96 3.64
C VAL A 370 0.02 -9.53 3.39
N SER A 371 -0.46 -9.74 2.16
CA SER A 371 -1.87 -9.48 1.82
C SER A 371 -2.80 -10.46 2.52
N ASP A 372 -4.08 -10.12 2.65
CA ASP A 372 -5.04 -11.01 3.31
C ASP A 372 -5.17 -12.33 2.52
N ARG A 373 -5.23 -12.29 1.20
CA ARG A 373 -5.33 -13.49 0.34
C ARG A 373 -4.10 -14.39 0.40
N ASP A 374 -2.90 -13.80 0.44
CA ASP A 374 -1.65 -14.56 0.59
C ASP A 374 -1.60 -15.22 1.97
N LEU A 375 -2.03 -14.50 3.01
CA LEU A 375 -2.11 -15.02 4.37
C LEU A 375 -3.12 -16.17 4.46
N ASP A 376 -4.30 -16.02 3.86
CA ASP A 376 -5.32 -17.07 3.81
C ASP A 376 -4.77 -18.34 3.16
N THR A 377 -4.12 -18.19 2.01
CA THR A 377 -3.52 -19.29 1.27
C THR A 377 -2.42 -19.99 2.09
N LEU A 378 -1.53 -19.24 2.73
CA LEU A 378 -0.49 -19.83 3.61
C LEU A 378 -1.11 -20.57 4.81
N MET A 379 -2.16 -20.00 5.41
CA MET A 379 -2.86 -20.64 6.52
C MET A 379 -3.60 -21.90 6.09
N ASP A 380 -4.18 -21.91 4.88
CA ASP A 380 -4.80 -23.09 4.29
C ASP A 380 -3.78 -24.19 4.00
N MET A 381 -2.64 -23.85 3.39
CA MET A 381 -1.54 -24.79 3.17
C MET A 381 -1.09 -25.44 4.49
N ALA A 382 -0.91 -24.64 5.55
CA ALA A 382 -0.51 -25.15 6.86
C ALA A 382 -1.62 -25.96 7.57
N ALA A 383 -2.89 -25.60 7.38
CA ALA A 383 -4.03 -26.38 7.88
C ALA A 383 -4.10 -27.76 7.20
N THR A 384 -3.98 -27.79 5.87
CA THR A 384 -4.07 -28.99 5.03
C THR A 384 -2.92 -29.97 5.29
N THR A 385 -1.70 -29.46 5.41
CA THR A 385 -0.49 -30.30 5.56
C THR A 385 -0.22 -30.73 7.00
N GLY A 386 -0.87 -30.10 7.98
CA GLY A 386 -0.56 -30.31 9.39
C GLY A 386 0.56 -29.42 9.93
N ALA A 387 1.18 -28.58 9.09
CA ALA A 387 2.23 -27.63 9.50
C ALA A 387 1.74 -26.56 10.49
N SER A 388 2.67 -25.79 11.04
CA SER A 388 2.37 -24.61 11.86
C SER A 388 2.96 -23.33 11.26
N LEU A 389 2.28 -22.22 11.49
CA LEU A 389 2.66 -20.89 11.03
C LEU A 389 3.00 -20.00 12.24
N ARG A 390 4.09 -19.25 12.12
CA ARG A 390 4.51 -18.23 13.08
C ARG A 390 4.66 -16.91 12.35
N LEU A 391 3.81 -15.94 12.66
CA LEU A 391 3.78 -14.64 12.02
C LEU A 391 4.51 -13.64 12.91
N ILE A 392 5.52 -12.94 12.40
CA ILE A 392 6.17 -11.84 13.14
C ILE A 392 6.31 -10.62 12.25
N GLY A 393 5.96 -9.47 12.82
CA GLY A 393 5.92 -8.22 12.09
C GLY A 393 5.62 -7.06 13.02
N ASP A 394 5.48 -5.88 12.43
CA ASP A 394 5.14 -4.67 13.16
C ASP A 394 3.85 -4.07 12.58
N PRO A 395 2.70 -4.17 13.29
CA PRO A 395 1.43 -3.64 12.78
C PRO A 395 1.42 -2.12 12.54
N ALA A 396 2.38 -1.39 13.11
CA ALA A 396 2.52 0.05 12.94
C ALA A 396 3.50 0.44 11.80
N GLN A 397 4.13 -0.53 11.13
CA GLN A 397 4.89 -0.28 9.91
C GLN A 397 3.99 -0.42 8.68
N HIS A 398 4.53 -0.09 7.50
CA HIS A 398 3.82 -0.16 6.23
C HIS A 398 3.09 -1.51 6.05
N GLY A 399 1.82 -1.42 5.66
CA GLY A 399 0.97 -2.56 5.33
C GLY A 399 1.31 -3.21 3.99
N ALA A 400 0.50 -4.18 3.59
CA ALA A 400 0.55 -4.76 2.25
C ALA A 400 0.23 -3.73 1.16
N ILE A 401 0.76 -3.95 -0.05
CA ILE A 401 0.42 -3.14 -1.23
C ILE A 401 -0.96 -3.53 -1.76
N ALA A 402 -1.26 -4.82 -1.75
CA ALA A 402 -2.60 -5.35 -2.02
C ALA A 402 -3.47 -5.25 -0.76
N ALA A 403 -4.77 -5.57 -0.90
CA ALA A 403 -5.70 -5.64 0.21
C ALA A 403 -5.13 -6.50 1.36
N GLY A 404 -4.92 -5.85 2.51
CA GLY A 404 -4.23 -6.43 3.64
C GLY A 404 -4.54 -5.72 4.94
N GLY A 405 -4.29 -6.39 6.05
CA GLY A 405 -4.50 -5.83 7.39
C GLY A 405 -4.79 -6.89 8.44
N MET A 406 -5.05 -8.12 8.03
CA MET A 406 -5.42 -9.19 8.95
C MET A 406 -4.33 -9.52 9.96
N PHE A 407 -3.03 -9.36 9.65
CA PHE A 407 -1.98 -9.50 10.68
C PHE A 407 -2.22 -8.56 11.88
N ARG A 408 -2.58 -7.30 11.62
CA ARG A 408 -2.90 -6.33 12.67
C ARG A 408 -4.15 -6.75 13.44
N VAL A 409 -5.22 -7.14 12.73
CA VAL A 409 -6.47 -7.62 13.34
C VAL A 409 -6.23 -8.83 14.25
N LEU A 410 -5.41 -9.80 13.80
CA LEU A 410 -5.06 -10.98 14.59
C LEU A 410 -4.28 -10.59 15.85
N CYS A 411 -3.33 -9.68 15.75
CA CYS A 411 -2.59 -9.18 16.92
C CYS A 411 -3.52 -8.47 17.93
N GLU A 412 -4.44 -7.62 17.45
CA GLU A 412 -5.39 -6.87 18.29
C GLU A 412 -6.43 -7.80 18.95
N ARG A 413 -6.99 -8.75 18.22
CA ARG A 413 -8.02 -9.68 18.75
C ARG A 413 -7.45 -10.75 19.67
N HIS A 414 -6.18 -11.12 19.50
CA HIS A 414 -5.51 -12.17 20.26
C HIS A 414 -4.32 -11.63 21.08
N GLU A 415 -4.47 -10.44 21.66
CA GLU A 415 -3.42 -9.77 22.45
C GLU A 415 -2.79 -10.68 23.52
N ARG A 416 -3.60 -11.51 24.18
CA ARG A 416 -3.14 -12.44 25.24
C ARG A 416 -2.20 -13.54 24.74
N ASP A 417 -2.34 -13.94 23.48
CA ASP A 417 -1.57 -15.01 22.83
C ASP A 417 -0.51 -14.45 21.86
N THR A 418 -0.38 -13.12 21.79
CA THR A 418 0.52 -12.40 20.88
C THR A 418 1.62 -11.71 21.69
N PRO A 419 2.80 -12.35 21.87
CA PRO A 419 3.93 -11.70 22.53
C PRO A 419 4.44 -10.50 21.74
N GLU A 420 4.89 -9.46 22.45
CA GLU A 420 5.46 -8.23 21.86
C GLU A 420 6.92 -8.02 22.28
N LEU A 421 7.79 -7.74 21.31
CA LEU A 421 9.15 -7.22 21.51
C LEU A 421 9.13 -5.69 21.37
N VAL A 422 9.16 -5.01 22.51
CA VAL A 422 8.96 -3.55 22.62
C VAL A 422 10.28 -2.80 22.53
N THR A 423 11.35 -3.38 23.05
CA THR A 423 12.59 -2.65 23.30
C THR A 423 13.45 -2.57 22.06
N THR A 424 13.61 -1.38 21.47
CA THR A 424 14.53 -1.21 20.34
C THR A 424 15.99 -1.17 20.82
N HIS A 425 16.83 -2.01 20.21
CA HIS A 425 18.27 -2.06 20.48
C HIS A 425 19.10 -1.37 19.40
N ARG A 426 18.48 -1.03 18.26
CA ARG A 426 19.15 -0.34 17.15
C ARG A 426 19.37 1.15 17.44
N LEU A 427 18.43 1.79 18.16
CA LEU A 427 18.52 3.19 18.55
C LEU A 427 19.11 3.31 19.96
N GLN A 428 20.35 3.78 20.04
CA GLN A 428 21.10 3.92 21.29
C GLN A 428 20.78 5.24 22.01
N ASP A 429 20.46 6.30 21.27
CA ASP A 429 20.14 7.60 21.84
C ASP A 429 18.72 7.62 22.46
N PRO A 430 18.56 8.08 23.71
CA PRO A 430 17.24 8.19 24.35
C PRO A 430 16.25 9.10 23.62
N HIS A 431 16.71 10.21 23.02
CA HIS A 431 15.89 11.13 22.26
C HIS A 431 15.41 10.50 20.95
N ASP A 432 16.27 9.74 20.25
CA ASP A 432 15.88 9.04 19.03
C ASP A 432 14.87 7.94 19.31
N ARG A 433 15.05 7.18 20.41
CA ARG A 433 14.07 6.16 20.83
C ARG A 433 12.71 6.77 21.13
N ALA A 434 12.74 7.87 21.87
CA ALA A 434 11.56 8.63 22.24
C ALA A 434 10.85 9.22 21.02
N ALA A 435 11.59 9.81 20.08
CA ALA A 435 11.04 10.30 18.83
C ALA A 435 10.41 9.15 18.05
N ALA A 436 11.13 8.04 17.82
CA ALA A 436 10.60 6.87 17.13
C ALA A 436 9.32 6.29 17.77
N GLN A 437 9.18 6.38 19.09
CA GLN A 437 7.95 6.02 19.78
C GLN A 437 6.81 7.02 19.48
N ALA A 438 7.06 8.33 19.59
CA ALA A 438 6.06 9.34 19.25
C ALA A 438 5.59 9.21 17.79
N LEU A 439 6.51 8.92 16.85
CA LEU A 439 6.20 8.62 15.45
C LEU A 439 5.23 7.44 15.33
N ARG A 440 5.49 6.36 16.06
CA ARG A 440 4.66 5.15 16.05
C ARG A 440 3.25 5.41 16.59
N GLU A 441 3.12 6.31 17.56
CA GLU A 441 1.86 6.69 18.19
C GLU A 441 1.08 7.75 17.37
N GLY A 442 1.63 8.22 16.24
CA GLY A 442 1.04 9.27 15.41
C GLY A 442 1.27 10.69 15.93
N ASN A 443 2.09 10.87 16.96
CA ASN A 443 2.44 12.16 17.55
C ASN A 443 3.62 12.80 16.79
N ILE A 444 3.36 13.23 15.55
CA ILE A 444 4.38 13.72 14.60
C ILE A 444 5.14 14.93 15.15
N ASP A 445 4.40 15.94 15.64
CA ASP A 445 5.00 17.19 16.14
C ASP A 445 5.93 16.93 17.33
N GLU A 446 5.48 16.10 18.27
CA GLU A 446 6.28 15.71 19.43
C GLU A 446 7.59 15.02 19.01
N ALA A 447 7.54 14.15 18.01
CA ALA A 447 8.73 13.46 17.54
C ALA A 447 9.75 14.43 16.93
N PHE A 448 9.30 15.40 16.13
CA PHE A 448 10.17 16.44 15.58
C PHE A 448 10.75 17.34 16.67
N ASP A 449 9.95 17.72 17.67
CA ASP A 449 10.43 18.49 18.82
C ASP A 449 11.54 17.74 19.58
N ARG A 450 11.36 16.43 19.79
CA ARG A 450 12.39 15.60 20.46
C ARG A 450 13.67 15.48 19.65
N LEU A 451 13.59 15.34 18.32
CA LEU A 451 14.76 15.32 17.43
C LEU A 451 15.44 16.69 17.37
N ALA A 452 14.68 17.78 17.31
CA ALA A 452 15.20 19.14 17.30
C ALA A 452 15.91 19.47 18.61
N ALA A 453 15.33 19.11 19.76
CA ALA A 453 15.93 19.30 21.07
C ALA A 453 17.26 18.54 21.24
N ALA A 454 17.40 17.38 20.58
CA ALA A 454 18.64 16.61 20.53
C ALA A 454 19.65 17.11 19.48
N GLY A 455 19.26 18.07 18.63
CA GLY A 455 20.06 18.51 17.50
C GLY A 455 20.18 17.48 16.38
N HIS A 456 19.24 16.53 16.30
CA HIS A 456 19.17 15.47 15.31
C HIS A 456 18.23 15.79 14.13
N LEU A 457 17.47 16.89 14.21
CA LEU A 457 16.70 17.44 13.10
C LEU A 457 17.49 18.57 12.41
N HIS A 458 17.63 18.47 11.09
CA HIS A 458 18.34 19.47 10.29
C HIS A 458 17.48 19.91 9.12
N VAL A 459 17.02 21.16 9.18
CA VAL A 459 16.23 21.78 8.11
C VAL A 459 17.18 22.52 7.17
N VAL A 460 17.11 22.20 5.88
CA VAL A 460 17.91 22.81 4.82
C VAL A 460 17.01 23.49 3.79
N ALA A 461 17.58 24.42 3.02
CA ALA A 461 16.80 25.24 2.09
C ALA A 461 16.38 24.51 0.81
N ASP A 462 17.17 23.53 0.35
CA ASP A 462 16.94 22.80 -0.90
C ASP A 462 17.60 21.41 -0.89
N ASP A 463 17.21 20.57 -1.85
CA ASP A 463 17.72 19.21 -2.02
C ASP A 463 19.23 19.15 -2.22
N LEU A 464 19.82 20.14 -2.91
CA LEU A 464 21.25 20.15 -3.16
C LEU A 464 22.03 20.37 -1.86
N ALA A 465 21.54 21.25 -1.00
CA ALA A 465 22.06 21.46 0.35
C ALA A 465 21.90 20.19 1.20
N MET A 466 20.73 19.52 1.13
CA MET A 466 20.50 18.23 1.79
C MET A 466 21.55 17.19 1.36
N TYR A 467 21.68 16.95 0.05
CA TYR A 467 22.63 15.97 -0.48
C TYR A 467 24.06 16.29 -0.07
N ARG A 468 24.47 17.56 -0.15
CA ARG A 468 25.82 17.97 0.27
C ARG A 468 26.07 17.71 1.75
N GLU A 469 25.10 18.02 2.61
CA GLU A 469 25.25 17.82 4.04
C GLU A 469 25.23 16.34 4.43
N VAL A 470 24.32 15.55 3.87
CA VAL A 470 24.26 14.09 4.06
C VAL A 470 25.55 13.41 3.58
N LEU A 471 26.01 13.73 2.37
CA LEU A 471 27.26 13.18 1.83
C LEU A 471 28.48 13.65 2.63
N GLY A 472 28.52 14.90 3.06
CA GLY A 472 29.58 15.44 3.89
C GLY A 472 29.69 14.71 5.22
N ARG A 473 28.57 14.54 5.92
CA ARG A 473 28.51 13.78 7.19
C ARG A 473 28.89 12.32 6.99
N TRP A 474 28.39 11.67 5.94
CA TRP A 474 28.75 10.31 5.61
C TRP A 474 30.25 10.18 5.32
N TRP A 475 30.81 11.08 4.52
CA TRP A 475 32.23 11.08 4.16
C TRP A 475 33.12 11.30 5.38
N ASP A 476 32.73 12.22 6.26
CA ASP A 476 33.42 12.46 7.52
C ASP A 476 33.36 11.24 8.45
N ALA A 477 32.20 10.60 8.59
CA ALA A 477 32.05 9.38 9.38
C ALA A 477 32.91 8.23 8.81
N HIS A 478 32.92 8.09 7.47
CA HIS A 478 33.74 7.12 6.77
C HIS A 478 35.24 7.37 6.99
N ARG A 479 35.69 8.62 6.89
CA ARG A 479 37.08 9.02 7.13
C ARG A 479 37.53 8.82 8.57
N ARG A 480 36.64 9.02 9.54
CA ARG A 480 36.95 8.89 10.98
C ARG A 480 37.17 7.45 11.44
N ARG A 481 36.93 6.43 10.59
CA ARG A 481 37.08 5.00 10.93
C ARG A 481 36.62 4.69 12.36
N VAL A 482 35.35 4.90 12.65
CA VAL A 482 34.73 4.17 13.76
C VAL A 482 34.68 2.71 13.34
N VAL A 483 35.76 1.99 13.61
CA VAL A 483 35.81 0.53 13.56
C VAL A 483 34.88 0.06 14.67
N HIS A 484 33.63 -0.26 14.35
CA HIS A 484 32.92 -1.22 15.19
C HIS A 484 33.64 -2.56 15.05
N GLN A 485 34.37 -2.95 16.10
CA GLN A 485 34.85 -4.32 16.22
C GLN A 485 33.63 -5.24 16.28
N GLY A 486 33.39 -5.97 15.20
CA GLY A 486 32.33 -6.96 15.11
C GLY A 486 32.60 -7.93 13.96
N PHE A 487 33.29 -9.03 14.29
CA PHE A 487 33.47 -10.30 13.56
C PHE A 487 34.02 -10.29 12.11
N PRO A 488 34.99 -11.18 11.80
CA PRO A 488 35.52 -11.32 10.44
C PRO A 488 34.57 -12.18 9.60
N GLY A 489 33.91 -11.61 8.59
CA GLY A 489 33.16 -12.44 7.63
C GLY A 489 32.16 -11.78 6.69
N THR A 490 31.76 -10.52 6.88
CA THR A 490 30.74 -9.90 6.01
C THR A 490 31.34 -8.96 4.98
N ARG A 491 31.11 -9.26 3.69
CA ARG A 491 31.29 -8.32 2.60
C ARG A 491 30.46 -7.06 2.88
N TRP A 492 31.09 -5.92 2.66
CA TRP A 492 30.57 -4.57 2.79
C TRP A 492 29.15 -4.40 2.23
N HIS A 493 28.18 -4.11 3.11
CA HIS A 493 26.91 -3.46 2.75
C HIS A 493 27.04 -1.94 2.95
N PRO A 494 26.65 -1.10 1.97
CA PRO A 494 27.04 0.30 1.96
C PRO A 494 26.06 1.23 2.69
N TRP A 495 25.64 1.00 3.95
CA TRP A 495 24.79 1.98 4.67
C TRP A 495 25.06 2.01 6.18
N PRO A 496 25.36 3.21 6.72
CA PRO A 496 24.45 3.84 7.67
C PRO A 496 24.27 5.32 7.30
N ILE A 497 23.16 5.66 6.65
CA ILE A 497 22.63 7.03 6.72
C ILE A 497 21.79 7.08 8.00
N PRO A 498 21.97 8.09 8.88
CA PRO A 498 21.04 8.30 9.98
C PRO A 498 19.66 8.48 9.36
N LYS A 499 18.70 7.64 9.76
CA LYS A 499 17.33 7.58 9.21
C LYS A 499 16.47 8.82 9.51
N PHE A 500 17.09 9.96 9.79
CA PHE A 500 16.44 11.24 10.03
C PHE A 500 17.09 12.28 9.11
N ALA A 501 16.39 12.56 8.01
CA ALA A 501 16.52 13.75 7.20
C ALA A 501 15.10 14.30 7.01
#